data_AF-A0A8F6NKE4-F1
#
_entry.id   AF-A0A8F6NKE4-F1
#
_cell.length_a   1.000
_cell.length_b   1.000
_cell.length_c   1.000
_cell.angle_alpha   90.00
_cell.angle_beta   90.00
_cell.angle_gamma   90.00
#
_symmetry.space_group_name_H-M   'P 1'
#
loop_
_entity.id
_entity.type
_entity.pdbx_description
1 polymer ?
#
loop_
_entity_poly.entity_id
_entity_poly.type
_entity_poly.pdbx_seq_one_letter_code
_entity_poly.pdbx_strand_id
1 'polypeptide(L)'
;MELKNVTRYIPDDQDYDNNFLYFRSEDGQDFYESLSKFTKKYKLCIDSENIIRSVAEDVSRLYPAGFSVVEVNKLPVGFNIYGGWKYSNGTVLAVPVDYQAKAETTRQKLLDGANSTIADWRTELALGEISDDDKENLTQWMAYIRKLKTLDLSGVKDSATFTEIRWPELP
;
A
#
# COMPACT_ATOMS: atom_id res chain seq x y z
N MET A 1 15.97 19.80 9.11
CA MET A 1 16.90 18.68 9.16
C MET A 1 16.45 17.56 8.24
N GLU A 2 17.39 16.82 7.66
CA GLU A 2 17.17 15.60 6.88
C GLU A 2 18.35 14.65 7.13
N LEU A 3 18.07 13.36 7.28
CA LEU A 3 19.07 12.28 7.30
C LEU A 3 18.75 11.33 6.15
N LYS A 4 19.60 11.26 5.13
CA LYS A 4 19.34 10.45 3.93
C LYS A 4 19.86 9.04 4.08
N ASN A 5 19.10 8.08 3.56
CA ASN A 5 19.50 6.67 3.40
C ASN A 5 20.19 6.11 4.65
N VAL A 6 19.52 6.22 5.79
CA VAL A 6 20.07 5.85 7.09
C VAL A 6 20.28 4.33 7.15
N THR A 7 21.49 3.92 7.52
CA THR A 7 21.88 2.51 7.63
C THR A 7 22.45 2.22 9.01
N ARG A 8 22.51 0.94 9.37
CA ARG A 8 23.21 0.50 10.58
C ARG A 8 24.71 0.58 10.35
N TYR A 9 25.45 0.99 11.38
CA TYR A 9 26.90 0.96 11.38
C TYR A 9 27.44 0.54 12.75
N ILE A 10 28.74 0.31 12.83
CA ILE A 10 29.47 0.05 14.07
C ILE A 10 30.44 1.22 14.25
N PRO A 11 30.34 2.02 15.34
CA PRO A 11 31.28 3.10 15.59
C PRO A 11 32.63 2.56 16.08
N ASP A 12 33.68 3.36 15.90
CA ASP A 12 35.05 3.02 16.33
C ASP A 12 35.18 3.04 17.86
N ASP A 13 34.44 3.92 18.53
CA ASP A 13 34.30 3.98 19.99
C ASP A 13 32.82 3.77 20.35
N GLN A 14 32.53 2.75 21.15
CA GLN A 14 31.16 2.38 21.52
C GLN A 14 30.83 2.97 22.89
N ASP A 15 30.01 4.01 22.91
CA ASP A 15 29.55 4.65 24.14
C ASP A 15 28.58 3.77 24.96
N TYR A 16 27.94 2.80 24.31
CA TYR A 16 26.93 1.92 24.89
C TYR A 16 27.30 0.43 24.79
N ASP A 17 26.52 -0.42 25.45
CA ASP A 17 26.70 -1.87 25.38
C ASP A 17 26.60 -2.43 23.95
N ASN A 18 27.10 -3.66 23.78
CA ASN A 18 27.17 -4.34 22.47
C ASN A 18 25.80 -4.61 21.82
N ASN A 19 24.69 -4.41 22.53
CA ASN A 19 23.34 -4.61 22.00
C ASN A 19 22.73 -3.32 21.45
N PHE A 20 23.39 -2.17 21.65
CA PHE A 20 22.95 -0.91 21.10
C PHE A 20 23.12 -0.88 19.58
N LEU A 21 22.10 -0.37 18.88
CA LEU A 21 22.11 -0.24 17.43
C LEU A 21 22.45 1.19 17.05
N TYR A 22 23.53 1.40 16.32
CA TYR A 22 23.92 2.72 15.81
C TYR A 22 23.44 2.89 14.38
N PHE A 23 23.03 4.12 14.03
CA PHE A 23 22.50 4.46 12.73
C PHE A 23 23.15 5.73 12.17
N ARG A 24 23.50 5.70 10.89
CA ARG A 24 24.19 6.80 10.21
C ARG A 24 23.60 7.05 8.84
N SER A 25 23.41 8.32 8.49
CA SER A 25 23.01 8.73 7.14
C SER A 25 24.14 8.53 6.12
N GLU A 26 23.81 8.57 4.83
CA GLU A 26 24.79 8.40 3.75
C GLU A 26 25.93 9.45 3.77
N ASP A 27 25.65 10.65 4.27
CA ASP A 27 26.61 11.74 4.42
C ASP A 27 27.38 11.69 5.76
N GLY A 28 27.21 10.61 6.53
CA GLY A 28 28.02 10.32 7.71
C GLY A 28 27.48 10.88 9.02
N GLN A 29 26.29 11.48 9.06
CA GLN A 29 25.72 12.01 10.31
C GLN A 29 25.11 10.89 11.16
N ASP A 30 25.49 10.82 12.43
CA ASP A 30 24.88 9.89 13.38
C ASP A 30 23.46 10.33 13.73
N PHE A 31 22.55 9.37 13.82
CA PHE A 31 21.14 9.59 14.10
C PHE A 31 20.90 10.11 15.52
N TYR A 32 21.56 9.53 16.53
CA TYR A 32 21.40 9.86 17.95
C TYR A 32 22.05 11.21 18.28
N GLU A 33 23.20 11.52 17.68
CA GLU A 33 23.81 12.85 17.82
C GLU A 33 22.98 13.94 17.12
N SER A 34 22.14 13.56 16.16
CA SER A 34 21.32 14.48 15.38
C SER A 34 19.93 14.71 15.97
N LEU A 35 19.53 14.05 17.07
CA LEU A 35 18.17 14.16 17.62
C LEU A 35 17.78 15.61 17.92
N SER A 36 18.71 16.40 18.48
CA SER A 36 18.49 17.82 18.82
C SER A 36 18.41 18.75 17.61
N LYS A 37 18.89 18.30 16.44
CA LYS A 37 18.86 19.07 15.18
C LYS A 37 17.47 19.04 14.52
N PHE A 38 16.58 18.14 14.93
CA PHE A 38 15.21 18.08 14.46
C PHE A 38 14.32 19.09 15.21
N THR A 39 13.90 20.14 14.51
CA THR A 39 13.19 21.29 15.12
C THR A 39 11.71 21.33 14.79
N LYS A 40 11.22 20.53 13.82
CA LYS A 40 9.81 20.53 13.43
C LYS A 40 9.02 19.49 14.21
N LYS A 41 7.69 19.69 14.26
CA LYS A 41 6.78 18.86 15.05
C LYS A 41 6.87 17.38 14.69
N TYR A 42 6.65 17.02 13.43
CA TYR A 42 6.58 15.62 12.98
C TYR A 42 7.85 15.20 12.25
N LYS A 43 8.38 14.03 12.60
CA LYS A 43 9.50 13.37 11.94
C LYS A 43 8.98 12.12 11.24
N LEU A 44 9.44 11.91 10.01
CA LEU A 44 8.90 10.92 9.09
C LEU A 44 10.03 10.02 8.61
N CYS A 45 9.83 8.71 8.65
CA CYS A 45 10.65 7.77 7.87
C CYS A 45 10.02 7.63 6.49
N ILE A 46 10.81 7.89 5.45
CA ILE A 46 10.42 7.75 4.05
C ILE A 46 11.27 6.70 3.36
N ASP A 47 10.63 5.87 2.53
CA ASP A 47 11.33 4.87 1.73
C ASP A 47 11.96 5.48 0.46
N SER A 48 12.58 4.65 -0.36
CA SER A 48 13.25 5.06 -1.61
C SER A 48 12.31 5.71 -2.63
N GLU A 49 10.99 5.50 -2.53
CA GLU A 49 9.98 6.13 -3.37
C GLU A 49 9.38 7.39 -2.72
N ASN A 50 9.98 7.84 -1.61
CA ASN A 50 9.51 8.89 -0.71
C ASN A 50 8.17 8.60 -0.04
N ILE A 51 7.71 7.35 -0.03
CA ILE A 51 6.47 6.98 0.65
C ILE A 51 6.73 6.96 2.15
N ILE A 52 5.82 7.59 2.90
CA ILE A 52 5.95 7.73 4.35
C ILE A 52 5.52 6.42 5.02
N ARG A 53 6.43 5.82 5.79
CA ARG A 53 6.23 4.52 6.45
C ARG A 53 6.14 4.59 7.96
N SER A 54 6.63 5.68 8.56
CA SER A 54 6.54 5.93 9.99
C SER A 54 6.47 7.41 10.29
N VAL A 55 5.87 7.77 11.42
CA VAL A 55 5.80 9.13 11.94
C VAL A 55 5.96 9.14 13.45
N ALA A 56 6.66 10.15 13.97
CA ALA A 56 6.70 10.43 15.40
C ALA A 56 6.86 11.93 15.66
N GLU A 57 6.30 12.42 16.78
CA GLU A 57 6.60 13.78 17.27
C GLU A 57 7.95 13.86 17.99
N ASP A 58 8.45 12.73 18.48
CA ASP A 58 9.79 12.59 19.03
C ASP A 58 10.60 11.69 18.10
N VAL A 59 11.69 12.23 17.56
CA VAL A 59 12.54 11.52 16.60
C VAL A 59 13.21 10.30 17.21
N SER A 60 13.47 10.29 18.52
CA SER A 60 14.06 9.14 19.22
C SER A 60 13.21 7.87 19.19
N ARG A 61 11.92 8.02 18.85
CA ARG A 61 10.95 6.90 18.75
C ARG A 61 10.93 6.24 17.38
N LEU A 62 11.74 6.71 16.42
CA LEU A 62 11.83 6.13 15.09
C LEU A 62 12.90 5.05 15.04
N TYR A 63 12.63 3.99 14.26
CA TYR A 63 13.65 3.07 13.80
C TYR A 63 14.04 3.47 12.36
N PRO A 64 15.20 4.10 12.14
CA PRO A 64 15.49 4.81 10.89
C PRO A 64 16.17 3.95 9.82
N ALA A 65 16.66 2.75 10.17
CA ALA A 65 17.42 1.94 9.23
C ALA A 65 16.60 1.55 7.99
N GLY A 66 17.19 1.75 6.81
CA GLY A 66 16.55 1.52 5.51
C GLY A 66 15.69 2.68 5.02
N PHE A 67 15.63 3.80 5.76
CA PHE A 67 14.82 4.96 5.41
C PHE A 67 15.64 6.24 5.39
N SER A 68 15.09 7.28 4.75
CA SER A 68 15.49 8.65 5.04
C SER A 68 14.58 9.23 6.14
N VAL A 69 15.12 10.08 7.01
CA VAL A 69 14.37 10.76 8.07
C VAL A 69 14.25 12.24 7.73
N VAL A 70 13.01 12.71 7.56
CA VAL A 70 12.68 14.11 7.24
C VAL A 70 11.73 14.68 8.29
N GLU A 71 11.50 15.99 8.25
CA GLU A 71 10.61 16.64 9.21
C GLU A 71 9.69 17.70 8.60
N VAL A 72 8.47 17.78 9.15
CA VAL A 72 7.40 18.69 8.76
C VAL A 72 6.65 19.23 9.98
N ASN A 73 6.03 20.42 9.86
CA ASN A 73 5.24 21.00 10.96
C ASN A 73 3.77 20.59 10.94
N LYS A 74 3.27 20.12 9.80
CA LYS A 74 1.85 19.83 9.59
C LYS A 74 1.70 18.53 8.81
N LEU A 75 0.68 17.76 9.17
CA LEU A 75 0.22 16.60 8.43
C LEU A 75 -1.17 16.90 7.84
N PRO A 76 -1.47 16.47 6.61
CA PRO A 76 -2.79 16.63 6.02
C PRO A 76 -3.88 15.87 6.80
N VAL A 77 -5.14 16.30 6.64
CA VAL A 77 -6.30 15.55 7.14
C VAL A 77 -6.34 14.16 6.50
N GLY A 78 -6.62 13.13 7.30
CA GLY A 78 -6.65 11.74 6.82
C GLY A 78 -5.26 11.10 6.63
N PHE A 79 -4.19 11.79 7.07
CA PHE A 79 -2.84 11.23 7.07
C PHE A 79 -2.78 9.87 7.78
N ASN A 80 -2.05 8.93 7.17
CA ASN A 80 -1.72 7.62 7.73
C ASN A 80 -0.40 7.11 7.12
N ILE A 81 0.10 5.98 7.62
CA ILE A 81 1.38 5.37 7.20
C ILE A 81 1.18 4.12 6.33
N TYR A 82 0.00 3.92 5.74
CA TYR A 82 -0.32 2.74 4.92
C TYR A 82 0.08 2.87 3.46
N GLY A 83 0.97 3.81 3.14
CA GLY A 83 1.51 4.02 1.80
C GLY A 83 0.75 4.99 0.89
N GLY A 84 -0.33 5.62 1.39
CA GLY A 84 -1.11 6.61 0.64
C GLY A 84 -0.52 8.03 0.63
N TRP A 85 0.62 8.24 1.31
CA TRP A 85 1.21 9.56 1.50
C TRP A 85 2.71 9.52 1.21
N LYS A 86 3.19 10.55 0.51
CA LYS A 86 4.61 10.72 0.19
C LYS A 86 5.13 12.07 0.64
N TYR A 87 6.42 12.13 0.95
CA TYR A 87 7.11 13.37 1.15
C TYR A 87 7.60 13.94 -0.18
N SER A 88 7.45 15.24 -0.39
CA SER A 88 8.01 15.94 -1.54
C SER A 88 8.29 17.39 -1.17
N ASN A 89 9.55 17.81 -1.29
CA ASN A 89 9.99 19.19 -1.10
C ASN A 89 9.45 19.86 0.17
N GLY A 90 9.63 19.22 1.34
CA GLY A 90 9.19 19.78 2.62
C GLY A 90 7.70 19.61 2.93
N THR A 91 6.93 18.98 2.04
CA THR A 91 5.47 18.81 2.17
C THR A 91 5.08 17.35 2.11
N VAL A 92 3.95 17.00 2.76
CA VAL A 92 3.32 15.67 2.66
C VAL A 92 2.17 15.75 1.66
N LEU A 93 2.24 14.94 0.61
CA LEU A 93 1.26 14.88 -0.48
C LEU A 93 0.62 13.49 -0.55
N ALA A 94 -0.64 13.43 -0.95
CA ALA A 94 -1.28 12.16 -1.25
C ALA A 94 -0.58 11.52 -2.47
N VAL A 95 -0.39 10.21 -2.43
CA VAL A 95 0.02 9.45 -3.61
C VAL A 95 -1.18 9.40 -4.56
N PRO A 96 -1.04 9.83 -5.82
CA PRO A 96 -2.11 9.71 -6.80
C PRO A 96 -2.51 8.24 -6.95
N VAL A 97 -3.81 7.97 -6.81
CA VAL A 97 -4.38 6.64 -7.04
C VAL A 97 -5.06 6.66 -8.39
N ASP A 98 -4.68 5.75 -9.27
CA ASP A 98 -5.42 5.48 -10.50
C ASP A 98 -6.64 4.61 -10.16
N TYR A 99 -7.76 5.27 -9.89
CA TYR A 99 -9.00 4.58 -9.50
C TYR A 99 -9.60 3.76 -10.65
N GLN A 100 -9.34 4.13 -11.90
CA GLN A 100 -9.75 3.35 -13.05
C GLN A 100 -8.98 2.02 -13.07
N ALA A 101 -7.65 2.07 -12.99
CA ALA A 101 -6.83 0.86 -12.93
C ALA A 101 -7.15 0.00 -11.71
N LYS A 102 -7.46 0.62 -10.57
CA LYS A 102 -7.90 -0.08 -9.36
C LYS A 102 -9.22 -0.82 -9.56
N ALA A 103 -10.22 -0.18 -10.17
CA ALA A 103 -11.50 -0.81 -10.46
C ALA A 103 -11.34 -1.99 -11.43
N GLU A 104 -10.52 -1.82 -12.46
CA GLU A 104 -10.20 -2.86 -13.42
C GLU A 104 -9.49 -4.06 -12.78
N THR A 105 -8.55 -3.80 -11.88
CA THR A 105 -7.88 -4.85 -11.10
C THR A 105 -8.87 -5.62 -10.23
N THR A 106 -9.83 -4.94 -9.60
CA THR A 106 -10.91 -5.61 -8.84
C THR A 106 -11.78 -6.47 -9.75
N ARG A 107 -12.19 -5.97 -10.92
CA ARG A 107 -12.95 -6.74 -11.91
C ARG A 107 -12.21 -8.01 -12.31
N GLN A 108 -10.91 -7.92 -12.58
CA GLN A 108 -10.10 -9.07 -12.96
C GLN A 108 -10.04 -10.12 -11.82
N LYS A 109 -9.81 -9.69 -10.58
CA LYS A 109 -9.80 -10.60 -9.42
C LYS A 109 -11.12 -11.35 -9.25
N LEU A 110 -12.26 -10.67 -9.43
CA LEU A 110 -13.59 -11.28 -9.35
C LEU A 110 -13.82 -12.28 -10.50
N LEU A 111 -13.37 -11.94 -11.72
CA LEU A 111 -13.42 -12.83 -12.86
C LEU A 111 -12.55 -14.08 -12.67
N ASP A 112 -11.35 -13.92 -12.11
CA ASP A 112 -10.44 -15.03 -11.83
C ASP A 112 -11.05 -15.97 -10.79
N GLY A 113 -11.60 -15.43 -9.71
CA GLY A 113 -12.33 -16.20 -8.69
C GLY A 113 -13.50 -16.98 -9.30
N ALA A 114 -14.37 -16.30 -10.07
CA ALA A 114 -15.51 -16.94 -10.71
C ALA A 114 -15.11 -18.02 -11.72
N ASN A 115 -14.08 -17.78 -12.53
CA ASN A 115 -13.59 -18.78 -13.48
C ASN A 115 -12.97 -19.99 -12.78
N SER A 116 -12.30 -19.79 -11.64
CA SER A 116 -11.79 -20.88 -10.82
C SER A 116 -12.92 -21.72 -10.23
N THR A 117 -14.00 -21.09 -9.74
CA THR A 117 -15.15 -21.80 -9.15
C THR A 117 -15.82 -22.74 -10.15
N ILE A 118 -15.95 -22.32 -11.41
CA ILE A 118 -16.68 -23.10 -12.43
C ILE A 118 -15.80 -23.99 -13.30
N ALA A 119 -14.51 -24.13 -12.98
CA ALA A 119 -13.55 -24.84 -13.82
C ALA A 119 -13.92 -26.32 -14.00
N ASP A 120 -14.27 -27.00 -12.91
CA ASP A 120 -14.62 -28.42 -12.91
C ASP A 120 -15.96 -28.65 -13.61
N TRP A 121 -17.00 -27.86 -13.29
CA TRP A 121 -18.30 -27.92 -13.95
C TRP A 121 -18.22 -27.72 -15.47
N ARG A 122 -17.36 -26.81 -15.94
CA ARG A 122 -17.11 -26.65 -17.40
C ARG A 122 -16.51 -27.91 -18.02
N THR A 123 -15.66 -28.62 -17.28
CA THR A 123 -15.04 -29.88 -17.72
C THR A 123 -16.07 -31.00 -17.72
N GLU A 124 -16.84 -31.16 -16.65
CA GLU A 124 -17.92 -32.14 -16.53
C GLU A 124 -18.99 -31.92 -17.61
N LEU A 125 -19.37 -30.67 -17.89
CA LEU A 125 -20.31 -30.33 -18.96
C LEU A 125 -19.76 -30.76 -20.33
N ALA A 126 -18.46 -30.57 -20.57
CA ALA A 126 -17.82 -30.96 -21.83
C ALA A 126 -17.72 -32.48 -21.99
N LEU A 127 -17.60 -33.22 -20.88
CA LEU A 127 -17.62 -34.69 -20.85
C LEU A 127 -19.04 -35.27 -20.91
N GLY A 128 -20.07 -34.45 -20.67
CA GLY A 128 -21.47 -34.89 -20.58
C GLY A 128 -21.82 -35.54 -19.25
N GLU A 129 -21.04 -35.26 -18.19
CA GLU A 129 -21.12 -35.89 -16.87
C GLU A 129 -21.67 -34.96 -15.78
N ILE A 130 -21.91 -33.69 -16.09
CA ILE A 130 -22.38 -32.70 -15.12
C ILE A 130 -23.76 -33.04 -14.54
N SER A 131 -23.94 -32.82 -13.24
CA SER A 131 -25.24 -32.95 -12.56
C SER A 131 -26.21 -31.81 -12.93
N ASP A 132 -27.51 -32.00 -12.72
CA ASP A 132 -28.49 -30.93 -12.97
C ASP A 132 -28.27 -29.72 -12.04
N ASP A 133 -27.90 -29.96 -10.77
CA ASP A 133 -27.61 -28.91 -9.78
C ASP A 133 -26.36 -28.11 -10.16
N ASP A 134 -25.27 -28.79 -10.55
CA ASP A 134 -24.03 -28.12 -10.97
C ASP A 134 -24.22 -27.35 -12.27
N LYS A 135 -25.09 -27.84 -13.16
CA LYS A 135 -25.46 -27.14 -14.39
C LYS A 135 -26.26 -25.86 -14.12
N GLU A 136 -27.15 -25.89 -13.13
CA GLU A 136 -27.86 -24.69 -12.66
C GLU A 136 -26.85 -23.67 -12.07
N ASN A 137 -25.97 -24.12 -11.18
CA ASN A 137 -24.92 -23.28 -10.60
C ASN A 137 -24.01 -22.66 -11.68
N LEU A 138 -23.53 -23.48 -12.62
CA LEU A 138 -22.73 -23.01 -13.76
C LEU A 138 -23.45 -21.93 -14.56
N THR A 139 -24.77 -22.05 -14.74
CA THR A 139 -25.58 -21.05 -15.44
C THR A 139 -25.61 -19.72 -14.68
N GLN A 140 -25.82 -19.75 -13.35
CA GLN A 140 -25.83 -18.55 -12.51
C GLN A 140 -24.46 -17.86 -12.49
N TRP A 141 -23.37 -18.62 -12.33
CA TRP A 141 -22.00 -18.08 -12.38
C TRP A 141 -21.61 -17.52 -13.76
N MET A 142 -22.06 -18.15 -14.85
CA MET A 142 -21.86 -17.59 -16.19
C MET A 142 -22.63 -16.27 -16.39
N ALA A 143 -23.81 -16.11 -15.77
CA ALA A 143 -24.53 -14.84 -15.76
C ALA A 143 -23.78 -13.76 -14.95
N TYR A 144 -23.22 -14.11 -13.79
CA TYR A 144 -22.36 -13.25 -12.99
C TYR A 144 -21.14 -12.75 -13.78
N ILE A 145 -20.41 -13.66 -14.42
CA ILE A 145 -19.24 -13.33 -15.25
C ILE A 145 -19.60 -12.36 -16.38
N ARG A 146 -20.76 -12.57 -17.04
CA ARG A 146 -21.24 -11.65 -18.09
C ARG A 146 -21.50 -10.26 -17.51
N LYS A 147 -22.21 -10.16 -16.38
CA LYS A 147 -22.47 -8.88 -15.70
C LYS A 147 -21.18 -8.14 -15.36
N LEU A 148 -20.17 -8.84 -14.83
CA LEU A 148 -18.85 -8.25 -14.54
C LEU A 148 -18.16 -7.71 -15.80
N LYS A 149 -18.15 -8.48 -16.89
CA LYS A 149 -17.50 -8.07 -18.15
C LYS A 149 -18.16 -6.84 -18.78
N THR A 150 -19.49 -6.71 -18.63
CA THR A 150 -20.26 -5.59 -19.18
C THR A 150 -20.40 -4.40 -18.23
N LEU A 151 -19.88 -4.50 -16.99
CA LEU A 151 -19.95 -3.41 -16.03
C LEU A 151 -19.14 -2.21 -16.55
N ASP A 152 -19.80 -1.06 -16.66
CA ASP A 152 -19.14 0.18 -17.07
C ASP A 152 -18.34 0.77 -15.91
N LEU A 153 -17.03 0.87 -16.11
CA LEU A 153 -16.07 1.44 -15.15
C LEU A 153 -15.44 2.74 -15.66
N SER A 154 -15.87 3.25 -16.82
CA SER A 154 -15.29 4.46 -17.44
C SER A 154 -15.50 5.73 -16.60
N GLY A 155 -16.52 5.74 -15.73
CA GLY A 155 -16.81 6.84 -14.81
C GLY A 155 -15.96 6.89 -13.54
N VAL A 156 -15.11 5.89 -13.28
CA VAL A 156 -14.37 5.78 -12.02
C VAL A 156 -13.10 6.63 -12.06
N LYS A 157 -13.13 7.78 -11.37
CA LYS A 157 -12.06 8.80 -11.42
C LYS A 157 -11.43 9.08 -10.07
N ASP A 158 -12.15 8.80 -9.00
CA ASP A 158 -11.77 9.14 -7.63
C ASP A 158 -12.31 8.11 -6.63
N SER A 159 -12.04 8.35 -5.35
CA SER A 159 -12.48 7.46 -4.28
C SER A 159 -14.00 7.37 -4.15
N ALA A 160 -14.72 8.45 -4.44
CA ALA A 160 -16.17 8.50 -4.26
C ALA A 160 -16.83 7.62 -5.32
N THR A 161 -16.51 7.88 -6.60
CA THR A 161 -16.99 7.10 -7.74
C THR A 161 -16.56 5.63 -7.67
N PHE A 162 -15.38 5.33 -7.13
CA PHE A 162 -14.95 3.95 -6.87
C PHE A 162 -15.82 3.23 -5.82
N THR A 163 -16.21 3.93 -4.76
CA THR A 163 -17.01 3.34 -3.66
C THR A 163 -18.48 3.16 -4.07
N GLU A 164 -18.93 3.89 -5.08
CA GLU A 164 -20.28 3.78 -5.64
C GLU A 164 -20.45 2.59 -6.59
N ILE A 165 -19.36 1.97 -7.05
CA ILE A 165 -19.43 0.81 -7.96
C ILE A 165 -20.34 -0.28 -7.36
N ARG A 166 -21.39 -0.62 -8.09
CA ARG A 166 -22.30 -1.72 -7.75
C ARG A 166 -21.80 -3.00 -8.40
N TRP A 167 -20.88 -3.67 -7.70
CA TRP A 167 -20.43 -5.00 -8.10
C TRP A 167 -21.62 -5.97 -8.09
N PRO A 168 -21.76 -6.84 -9.11
CA PRO A 168 -22.78 -7.89 -9.09
C PRO A 168 -22.63 -8.75 -7.82
N GLU A 169 -23.75 -9.21 -7.28
CA GLU A 169 -23.75 -10.15 -6.16
C GLU A 169 -23.28 -11.54 -6.64
N LEU A 170 -22.55 -12.24 -5.77
CA LEU A 170 -22.17 -13.62 -6.04
C LEU A 170 -23.44 -14.50 -6.07
N PRO A 171 -23.51 -15.49 -6.98
CA PRO A 171 -24.56 -16.51 -6.98
C PRO A 171 -24.65 -17.28 -5.66
#